data_AF-A0A315VMF4-F1
#
_entry.id   AF-A0A315VMF4-F1
#
_cell.length_a   1.000
_cell.length_b   1.000
_cell.length_c   1.000
_cell.angle_alpha   90.00
_cell.angle_beta   90.00
_cell.angle_gamma   90.00
#
_symmetry.space_group_name_H-M   'P 1'
#
loop_
_entity.id
_entity.type
_entity.pdbx_description
1 polymer ?
#
loop_
_entity_poly.entity_id
_entity_poly.type
_entity_poly.pdbx_seq_one_letter_code
_entity_poly.pdbx_strand_id
1 'polypeptide(L)'
;MDRVVLHYRPGSALRLSTLLQQTQRLLEPLALRPPAAFRPWFPCDSAHRRPIRPAKPPPRIGPAGGVPTENQPGTTDRTQDVPGRVQLRAPRTEREVPAVRRSWSVSRQSRVQLQSRMSLSSRLRRLVSLHRLHLRQRAKWVITQQNCSNLEEAWRRLSRCVRRAGLPTCNANIQRERAEIWVFCDVLHCEQVGRHLKDELRLAGRIHLDVHRLGNIFSM
;
A
#
# COMPACT_ATOMS: atom_id res chain seq x y z
N MET A 1 8.23 -42.99 -29.84
CA MET A 1 7.98 -41.64 -30.38
C MET A 1 6.60 -41.22 -29.91
N ASP A 2 6.53 -40.20 -29.08
CA ASP A 2 5.26 -39.73 -28.54
C ASP A 2 4.50 -38.94 -29.61
N ARG A 3 3.20 -39.22 -29.75
CA ARG A 3 2.34 -38.52 -30.71
C ARG A 3 1.77 -37.27 -30.04
N VAL A 4 2.06 -36.10 -30.58
CA VAL A 4 1.58 -34.82 -30.07
C VAL A 4 0.45 -34.30 -30.96
N VAL A 5 -0.70 -33.97 -30.35
CA VAL A 5 -1.85 -33.37 -31.05
C VAL A 5 -1.92 -31.88 -30.71
N LEU A 6 -1.88 -31.05 -31.74
CA LEU A 6 -1.83 -29.60 -31.63
C LEU A 6 -3.20 -28.98 -31.90
N HIS A 7 -3.86 -28.48 -30.85
CA HIS A 7 -5.13 -27.76 -30.98
C HIS A 7 -4.87 -26.26 -31.11
N TYR A 8 -5.44 -25.63 -32.13
CA TYR A 8 -5.33 -24.19 -32.36
C TYR A 8 -6.66 -23.56 -32.78
N ARG A 9 -6.80 -22.26 -32.56
CA ARG A 9 -8.01 -21.50 -32.89
C ARG A 9 -8.02 -21.13 -34.39
N PRO A 10 -9.10 -21.43 -35.14
CA PRO A 10 -9.24 -20.96 -36.51
C PRO A 10 -9.33 -19.42 -36.56
N GLY A 11 -8.62 -18.80 -37.51
CA GLY A 11 -8.53 -17.33 -37.65
C GLY A 11 -7.34 -16.67 -36.94
N SER A 12 -6.43 -17.45 -36.35
CA SER A 12 -5.15 -16.95 -35.83
C SER A 12 -4.33 -16.30 -36.96
N ALA A 13 -3.76 -15.12 -36.73
CA ALA A 13 -2.90 -14.41 -37.68
C ALA A 13 -1.56 -15.14 -37.95
N LEU A 14 -1.20 -16.14 -37.13
CA LEU A 14 0.01 -16.95 -37.33
C LEU A 14 -0.28 -18.09 -38.31
N ARG A 15 0.58 -18.22 -39.33
CA ARG A 15 0.55 -19.36 -40.26
C ARG A 15 0.83 -20.65 -39.50
N LEU A 16 0.17 -21.74 -39.91
CA LEU A 16 0.31 -23.07 -39.29
C LEU A 16 1.77 -23.53 -39.13
N SER A 17 2.62 -23.22 -40.11
CA SER A 17 4.06 -23.52 -40.08
C SER A 17 4.80 -22.84 -38.93
N THR A 18 4.47 -21.58 -38.63
CA THR A 18 5.06 -20.85 -37.50
C THR A 18 4.65 -21.46 -36.17
N LEU A 19 3.38 -21.89 -36.07
CA LEU A 19 2.83 -22.49 -34.86
C LEU A 19 3.47 -23.84 -34.55
N LEU A 20 3.71 -24.66 -35.59
CA LEU A 20 4.46 -25.92 -35.49
C LEU A 20 5.91 -25.70 -35.04
N GLN A 21 6.61 -24.75 -35.65
CA GLN A 21 8.00 -24.44 -35.28
C GLN A 21 8.12 -23.95 -33.83
N GLN A 22 7.15 -23.16 -33.36
CA GLN A 22 7.10 -22.70 -31.97
C GLN A 22 6.81 -23.86 -31.00
N THR A 23 5.85 -24.73 -31.33
CA THR A 23 5.55 -25.87 -30.45
C THR A 23 6.70 -26.85 -30.36
N GLN A 24 7.42 -27.08 -31.46
CA GLN A 24 8.65 -27.87 -31.44
C GLN A 24 9.65 -27.33 -30.42
N ARG A 25 9.91 -26.01 -30.42
CA ARG A 25 10.82 -25.37 -29.46
C ARG A 25 10.32 -25.41 -28.01
N LEU A 26 9.01 -25.38 -27.79
CA LEU A 26 8.43 -25.47 -26.45
C LEU A 26 8.49 -26.88 -25.86
N LEU A 27 8.45 -27.89 -26.74
CA LEU A 27 8.56 -29.30 -26.35
C LEU A 27 10.03 -29.75 -26.19
N GLU A 28 10.99 -28.93 -26.62
CA GLU A 28 12.41 -29.19 -26.33
C GLU A 28 12.62 -29.26 -24.81
N PRO A 29 13.33 -30.30 -24.31
CA PRO A 29 13.61 -30.43 -22.90
C PRO A 29 14.33 -29.19 -22.36
N LEU A 30 13.67 -28.47 -21.47
CA LEU A 30 14.28 -27.33 -20.79
C LEU A 30 15.23 -27.85 -19.72
N ALA A 31 16.44 -27.29 -19.67
CA ALA A 31 17.36 -27.51 -18.57
C ALA A 31 16.73 -26.95 -17.28
N LEU A 32 16.12 -27.81 -16.48
CA LEU A 32 15.53 -27.42 -15.21
C LEU A 32 16.66 -27.12 -14.22
N ARG A 33 16.66 -25.90 -13.68
CA ARG A 33 17.50 -25.59 -12.52
C ARG A 33 16.91 -26.31 -11.31
N PRO A 34 17.70 -27.08 -10.54
CA PRO A 34 17.20 -27.65 -9.30
C PRO A 34 16.68 -26.52 -8.38
N PRO A 35 15.51 -26.69 -7.73
CA PRO A 35 15.00 -25.69 -6.81
C PRO A 35 16.02 -25.49 -5.69
N ALA A 36 16.30 -24.23 -5.36
CA ALA A 36 17.19 -23.93 -4.25
C ALA A 36 16.58 -24.47 -2.95
N ALA A 37 17.33 -25.31 -2.23
CA ALA A 37 16.94 -25.72 -0.90
C ALA A 37 16.85 -24.48 -0.01
N PHE A 38 15.78 -24.38 0.78
CA PHE A 38 15.65 -23.31 1.76
C PHE A 38 16.82 -23.39 2.75
N ARG A 39 17.52 -22.27 2.91
CA ARG A 39 18.56 -22.10 3.92
C ARG A 39 18.24 -20.86 4.73
N PRO A 40 18.04 -20.97 6.07
CA PRO A 40 17.92 -19.80 6.91
C PRO A 40 19.13 -18.89 6.71
N TRP A 41 18.90 -17.60 6.46
CA TRP A 41 20.01 -16.63 6.34
C TRP A 41 20.81 -16.48 7.65
N PHE A 42 20.21 -16.88 8.78
CA PHE A 42 20.81 -16.83 10.11
C PHE A 42 20.67 -18.21 10.79
N PRO A 43 21.74 -19.02 10.83
CA PRO A 43 21.74 -20.31 11.52
C PRO A 43 21.50 -20.16 13.04
N CYS A 44 20.75 -21.10 13.61
CA CYS A 44 20.40 -21.10 15.05
C CYS A 44 21.62 -21.23 15.96
N ASP A 45 22.71 -21.84 15.46
CA ASP A 45 23.93 -22.15 16.22
C ASP A 45 24.83 -20.93 16.52
N SER A 46 24.41 -19.73 16.12
CA SER A 46 25.03 -18.50 16.60
C SER A 46 24.59 -18.19 18.04
N ALA A 47 24.92 -19.12 18.96
CA ALA A 47 24.59 -19.15 20.38
C ALA A 47 25.02 -17.89 21.18
N HIS A 48 25.69 -16.94 20.54
CA HIS A 48 26.15 -15.69 21.14
C HIS A 48 25.23 -14.49 20.88
N ARG A 49 24.18 -14.62 20.06
CA ARG A 49 23.20 -13.53 19.86
C ARG A 49 21.90 -13.80 20.62
N ARG A 50 21.87 -13.36 21.88
CA ARG A 50 20.59 -13.25 22.61
C ARG A 50 19.73 -12.19 21.91
N PRO A 51 18.53 -12.51 21.41
CA PRO A 51 17.67 -11.50 20.82
C PRO A 51 17.31 -10.48 21.90
N ILE A 52 17.47 -9.20 21.59
CA ILE A 52 17.06 -8.11 22.48
C ILE A 52 15.54 -8.19 22.59
N ARG A 53 15.03 -8.39 23.80
CA ARG A 53 13.60 -8.40 24.09
C ARG A 53 13.23 -7.15 24.88
N PRO A 54 12.09 -6.50 24.58
CA PRO A 54 11.55 -5.47 25.46
C PRO A 54 11.35 -6.03 26.87
N ALA A 55 11.67 -5.22 27.89
CA ALA A 55 11.48 -5.62 29.29
C ALA A 55 9.99 -5.78 29.64
N LYS A 56 9.10 -5.04 28.97
CA LYS A 56 7.66 -5.06 29.22
C LYS A 56 6.95 -5.88 28.15
N PRO A 57 6.02 -6.78 28.53
CA PRO A 57 5.18 -7.46 27.56
C PRO A 57 4.23 -6.47 26.87
N PRO A 58 3.76 -6.78 25.65
CA PRO A 58 2.74 -5.98 25.01
C PRO A 58 1.46 -5.96 25.86
N PRO A 59 0.70 -4.84 25.87
CA PRO A 59 -0.56 -4.77 26.58
C PRO A 59 -1.53 -5.83 26.05
N ARG A 60 -2.07 -6.65 26.96
CA ARG A 60 -3.09 -7.65 26.61
C ARG A 60 -4.44 -6.95 26.68
N ILE A 61 -5.06 -6.71 25.54
CA ILE A 61 -6.41 -6.17 25.47
C ILE A 61 -7.37 -7.32 25.78
N GLY A 62 -7.87 -7.38 27.01
CA GLY A 62 -9.06 -8.16 27.36
C GLY A 62 -10.34 -7.42 26.92
N PRO A 63 -11.49 -8.11 26.85
CA PRO A 63 -12.77 -7.45 26.62
C PRO A 63 -12.99 -6.33 27.66
N ALA A 64 -13.51 -5.19 27.21
CA ALA A 64 -13.53 -3.94 27.95
C ALA A 64 -14.23 -4.07 29.32
N GLY A 65 -13.47 -3.85 30.40
CA GLY A 65 -14.01 -3.87 31.77
C GLY A 65 -12.97 -4.01 32.89
N GLY A 66 -11.70 -4.29 32.59
CA GLY A 66 -10.64 -4.32 33.60
C GLY A 66 -9.90 -3.00 33.68
N VAL A 67 -9.97 -2.32 34.83
CA VAL A 67 -9.10 -1.21 35.23
C VAL A 67 -7.62 -1.62 34.98
N PRO A 68 -6.77 -0.75 34.42
CA PRO A 68 -5.34 -1.05 34.30
C PRO A 68 -4.73 -1.08 35.70
N THR A 69 -4.51 -2.27 36.26
CA THR A 69 -3.77 -2.42 37.52
C THR A 69 -2.29 -2.24 37.23
N GLU A 70 -1.75 -1.13 37.71
CA GLU A 70 -0.33 -0.81 37.70
C GLU A 70 0.37 -1.59 38.83
N ASN A 71 1.36 -2.41 38.44
CA ASN A 71 2.50 -2.96 39.18
C ASN A 71 2.29 -3.49 40.63
N GLN A 72 2.67 -4.75 40.86
CA GLN A 72 3.74 -5.07 41.83
C GLN A 72 4.35 -6.48 41.61
N PRO A 73 5.65 -6.70 41.95
CA PRO A 73 6.39 -7.95 41.75
C PRO A 73 6.25 -8.88 42.96
N GLY A 74 6.15 -10.20 42.73
CA GLY A 74 6.01 -11.19 43.79
C GLY A 74 6.55 -12.57 43.41
N THR A 75 7.57 -12.96 44.16
CA THR A 75 8.33 -14.21 44.27
C THR A 75 7.46 -15.48 44.48
N THR A 76 7.89 -16.58 43.86
CA THR A 76 7.83 -18.02 44.28
C THR A 76 6.55 -18.69 44.81
N ASP A 77 6.20 -19.78 44.11
CA ASP A 77 6.02 -21.17 44.57
C ASP A 77 4.61 -21.83 44.49
N ARG A 78 4.65 -23.00 43.83
CA ARG A 78 3.91 -24.27 43.98
C ARG A 78 2.36 -24.37 44.13
N THR A 79 1.82 -25.09 43.13
CA THR A 79 0.83 -26.20 43.19
C THR A 79 -0.62 -25.90 43.56
N GLN A 80 -1.55 -26.12 42.62
CA GLN A 80 -2.47 -27.30 42.58
C GLN A 80 -3.51 -27.19 41.45
N ASP A 81 -3.70 -28.34 40.78
CA ASP A 81 -4.79 -28.71 39.87
C ASP A 81 -6.18 -28.52 40.49
N VAL A 82 -7.18 -28.14 39.68
CA VAL A 82 -8.46 -28.85 39.43
C VAL A 82 -9.22 -28.13 38.28
N PRO A 83 -9.77 -28.84 37.27
CA PRO A 83 -10.57 -28.24 36.20
C PRO A 83 -12.08 -28.33 36.50
N GLY A 84 -12.86 -27.28 36.22
CA GLY A 84 -14.32 -27.43 36.26
C GLY A 84 -15.16 -26.18 35.98
N ARG A 85 -15.96 -26.30 34.92
CA ARG A 85 -17.25 -25.63 34.67
C ARG A 85 -17.26 -24.30 33.90
N VAL A 86 -17.35 -24.47 32.59
CA VAL A 86 -17.87 -23.49 31.63
C VAL A 86 -19.35 -23.22 31.95
N GLN A 87 -19.69 -21.95 32.20
CA GLN A 87 -21.08 -21.48 32.25
C GLN A 87 -21.30 -20.55 31.05
N LEU A 88 -22.06 -21.04 30.04
CA LEU A 88 -22.54 -20.22 28.94
C LEU A 88 -23.51 -19.16 29.49
N ARG A 89 -23.23 -17.87 29.24
CA ARG A 89 -24.19 -16.78 29.40
C ARG A 89 -24.48 -16.20 28.01
N ALA A 90 -25.77 -16.10 27.71
CA ALA A 90 -26.35 -15.67 26.43
C ALA A 90 -25.90 -14.26 25.98
N PRO A 91 -25.94 -13.95 24.67
CA PRO A 91 -25.34 -12.74 24.13
C PRO A 91 -26.21 -11.51 24.38
N ARG A 92 -25.58 -10.43 24.88
CA ARG A 92 -26.17 -9.08 24.94
C ARG A 92 -25.82 -8.34 23.65
N THR A 93 -26.84 -7.72 23.09
CA THR A 93 -26.86 -6.93 21.85
C THR A 93 -25.75 -5.87 21.84
N GLU A 94 -24.76 -6.04 20.97
CA GLU A 94 -23.69 -5.07 20.73
C GLU A 94 -24.25 -3.87 19.93
N ARG A 95 -24.12 -2.66 20.48
CA ARG A 95 -24.23 -1.42 19.70
C ARG A 95 -22.98 -1.31 18.82
N GLU A 96 -23.16 -1.45 17.51
CA GLU A 96 -22.10 -1.30 16.51
C GLU A 96 -21.44 0.08 16.60
N VAL A 97 -20.18 0.12 17.04
CA VAL A 97 -19.29 1.25 16.79
C VAL A 97 -18.81 1.09 15.33
N PRO A 98 -19.01 2.08 14.44
CA PRO A 98 -18.69 1.90 13.03
C PRO A 98 -17.18 1.68 12.85
N ALA A 99 -16.83 0.51 12.33
CA ALA A 99 -15.45 0.13 12.07
C ALA A 99 -14.82 1.08 11.03
N VAL A 100 -13.73 1.74 11.41
CA VAL A 100 -12.99 2.69 10.56
C VAL A 100 -12.40 1.96 9.34
N ARG A 101 -13.10 2.01 8.21
CA ARG A 101 -12.68 1.33 6.98
C ARG A 101 -11.68 2.19 6.19
N ARG A 102 -10.39 1.88 6.34
CA ARG A 102 -9.29 2.47 5.57
C ARG A 102 -9.11 1.73 4.24
N SER A 103 -8.85 2.46 3.15
CA SER A 103 -8.65 1.88 1.81
C SER A 103 -7.48 2.54 1.08
N TRP A 104 -6.67 1.74 0.38
CA TRP A 104 -5.42 2.15 -0.26
C TRP A 104 -5.40 1.78 -1.75
N SER A 105 -4.66 2.55 -2.57
CA SER A 105 -4.44 2.23 -3.99
C SER A 105 -3.02 2.56 -4.45
N VAL A 106 -2.43 1.71 -5.30
CA VAL A 106 -1.04 1.82 -5.80
C VAL A 106 -1.00 1.58 -7.31
N SER A 107 -0.19 2.33 -8.05
CA SER A 107 0.06 2.16 -9.49
C SER A 107 1.46 1.59 -9.79
N ARG A 108 1.59 0.77 -10.83
CA ARG A 108 2.90 0.38 -11.41
C ARG A 108 3.30 1.39 -12.48
N GLN A 109 4.56 1.81 -12.48
CA GLN A 109 5.08 2.74 -13.49
C GLN A 109 5.14 2.09 -14.88
N SER A 110 4.55 2.76 -15.87
CA SER A 110 4.89 2.54 -17.28
C SER A 110 6.16 3.35 -17.60
N ARG A 111 7.25 2.67 -17.99
CA ARG A 111 8.56 3.30 -18.31
C ARG A 111 8.50 4.32 -19.46
N VAL A 112 7.43 4.32 -20.25
CA VAL A 112 7.29 5.09 -21.49
C VAL A 112 6.99 6.58 -21.24
N GLN A 113 6.49 6.97 -20.06
CA GLN A 113 5.98 8.32 -19.81
C GLN A 113 6.94 9.25 -19.05
N LEU A 114 8.21 8.83 -18.84
CA LEU A 114 9.15 9.52 -17.96
C LEU A 114 9.90 10.70 -18.62
N GLN A 115 9.79 10.88 -19.95
CA GLN A 115 10.69 11.80 -20.68
C GLN A 115 10.08 13.14 -21.11
N SER A 116 8.76 13.32 -21.02
CA SER A 116 8.14 14.56 -21.51
C SER A 116 7.82 15.53 -20.36
N ARG A 117 8.55 16.66 -20.35
CA ARG A 117 8.29 17.92 -19.61
C ARG A 117 8.49 17.88 -18.10
N MET A 118 9.75 17.68 -17.69
CA MET A 118 10.16 17.78 -16.29
C MET A 118 10.68 19.18 -15.95
N SER A 119 9.77 20.12 -15.68
CA SER A 119 10.16 21.36 -15.00
C SER A 119 9.10 21.80 -14.00
N LEU A 120 9.52 21.90 -12.74
CA LEU A 120 8.74 22.54 -11.69
C LEU A 120 8.64 24.04 -12.03
N SER A 121 7.48 24.66 -11.76
CA SER A 121 7.31 26.11 -11.89
C SER A 121 8.35 26.86 -11.06
N SER A 122 8.66 28.09 -11.47
CA SER A 122 9.63 28.94 -10.74
C SER A 122 9.23 29.12 -9.27
N ARG A 123 7.93 29.26 -9.00
CA ARG A 123 7.36 29.33 -7.65
C ARG A 123 7.66 28.08 -6.83
N LEU A 124 7.34 26.90 -7.37
CA LEU A 124 7.56 25.65 -6.67
C LEU A 124 9.05 25.33 -6.50
N ARG A 125 9.89 25.62 -7.51
CA ARG A 125 11.36 25.53 -7.38
C ARG A 125 11.88 26.37 -6.23
N ARG A 126 11.40 27.62 -6.09
CA ARG A 126 11.81 28.50 -4.98
C ARG A 126 11.46 27.89 -3.62
N LEU A 127 10.26 27.31 -3.48
CA LEU A 127 9.82 26.66 -2.25
C LEU A 127 10.62 25.38 -1.94
N VAL A 128 10.89 24.56 -2.96
CA VAL A 128 11.74 23.36 -2.84
C VAL A 128 13.15 23.74 -2.36
N SER A 129 13.74 24.80 -2.94
CA SER A 129 15.04 25.31 -2.50
C SER A 129 14.99 25.89 -1.08
N LEU A 130 13.98 26.70 -0.76
CA LEU A 130 13.82 27.34 0.56
C LEU A 130 13.72 26.30 1.68
N HIS A 131 12.93 25.24 1.45
CA HIS A 131 12.75 24.15 2.41
C HIS A 131 13.80 23.03 2.28
N ARG A 132 14.80 23.19 1.40
CA ARG A 132 15.85 22.20 1.10
C ARG A 132 15.30 20.79 0.84
N LEU A 133 14.20 20.72 0.09
CA LEU A 133 13.50 19.47 -0.18
C LEU A 133 14.22 18.65 -1.24
N HIS A 134 14.37 17.36 -0.97
CA HIS A 134 14.87 16.44 -1.97
C HIS A 134 13.78 16.12 -3.00
N LEU A 135 14.13 16.04 -4.28
CA LEU A 135 13.14 15.80 -5.36
C LEU A 135 12.42 14.46 -5.24
N ARG A 136 13.06 13.44 -4.63
CA ARG A 136 12.43 12.14 -4.35
C ARG A 136 11.74 12.05 -2.98
N GLN A 137 11.70 13.15 -2.22
CA GLN A 137 10.98 13.17 -0.94
C GLN A 137 9.47 13.03 -1.20
N ARG A 138 8.78 12.31 -0.33
CA ARG A 138 7.33 12.14 -0.41
C ARG A 138 6.61 13.39 0.08
N ALA A 139 5.70 13.88 -0.74
CA ALA A 139 4.72 14.92 -0.43
C ALA A 139 3.31 14.34 -0.63
N LYS A 140 2.29 14.97 -0.03
CA LYS A 140 0.89 14.58 -0.22
C LYS A 140 0.05 15.76 -0.69
N TRP A 141 -0.78 15.54 -1.69
CA TRP A 141 -1.90 16.43 -2.00
C TRP A 141 -3.06 16.10 -1.09
N VAL A 142 -3.65 17.12 -0.48
CA VAL A 142 -4.85 17.02 0.35
C VAL A 142 -6.02 17.59 -0.44
N ILE A 143 -7.01 16.73 -0.70
CA ILE A 143 -8.29 17.07 -1.32
C ILE A 143 -9.34 16.97 -0.23
N THR A 144 -10.09 18.04 0.01
CA THR A 144 -11.15 18.10 1.02
C THR A 144 -12.52 18.00 0.36
N GLN A 145 -13.56 17.78 1.16
CA GLN A 145 -14.94 17.85 0.70
C GLN A 145 -15.31 19.21 0.08
N GLN A 146 -14.62 20.30 0.41
CA GLN A 146 -14.88 21.61 -0.21
C GLN A 146 -14.43 21.65 -1.68
N ASN A 147 -13.50 20.77 -2.07
CA ASN A 147 -12.97 20.71 -3.42
C ASN A 147 -13.83 19.87 -4.37
N CYS A 148 -14.78 19.08 -3.87
CA CYS A 148 -15.57 18.16 -4.68
C CYS A 148 -16.97 17.96 -4.10
N SER A 149 -17.98 17.87 -4.97
CA SER A 149 -19.37 17.68 -4.53
C SER A 149 -19.59 16.36 -3.77
N ASN A 150 -18.88 15.31 -4.18
CA ASN A 150 -18.95 13.99 -3.54
C ASN A 150 -17.55 13.35 -3.43
N LEU A 151 -17.08 13.21 -2.20
CA LEU A 151 -15.75 12.64 -1.90
C LEU A 151 -15.62 11.17 -2.33
N GLU A 152 -16.67 10.36 -2.20
CA GLU A 152 -16.65 8.94 -2.59
C GLU A 152 -16.66 8.77 -4.11
N GLU A 153 -17.30 9.68 -4.85
CA GLU A 153 -17.18 9.70 -6.31
C GLU A 153 -15.76 10.11 -6.74
N ALA A 154 -15.20 11.15 -6.13
CA ALA A 154 -13.82 11.57 -6.37
C ALA A 154 -12.83 10.43 -6.08
N TRP A 155 -13.03 9.70 -4.96
CA TRP A 155 -12.22 8.54 -4.61
C TRP A 155 -12.34 7.39 -5.62
N ARG A 156 -13.56 7.08 -6.09
CA ARG A 156 -13.77 6.06 -7.14
C ARG A 156 -13.11 6.45 -8.46
N ARG A 157 -13.19 7.71 -8.86
CA ARG A 157 -12.51 8.24 -10.06
C ARG A 157 -11.00 8.13 -9.90
N LEU A 158 -10.45 8.66 -8.81
CA LEU A 158 -9.03 8.60 -8.50
C LEU A 158 -8.49 7.17 -8.51
N SER A 159 -9.19 6.26 -7.84
CA SER A 159 -8.82 4.84 -7.79
C SER A 159 -8.77 4.20 -9.17
N ARG A 160 -9.64 4.64 -10.12
CA ARG A 160 -9.56 4.22 -11.53
C ARG A 160 -8.36 4.84 -12.24
N CYS A 161 -8.08 6.13 -12.05
CA CYS A 161 -6.95 6.81 -12.69
C CYS A 161 -5.59 6.24 -12.23
N VAL A 162 -5.42 5.98 -10.94
CA VAL A 162 -4.22 5.35 -10.38
C VAL A 162 -4.00 3.96 -11.01
N ARG A 163 -5.06 3.13 -11.12
CA ARG A 163 -4.95 1.79 -11.73
C ARG A 163 -4.64 1.83 -13.23
N ARG A 164 -5.07 2.87 -13.95
CA ARG A 164 -4.83 3.05 -15.39
C ARG A 164 -3.46 3.64 -15.72
N ALA A 165 -2.55 3.72 -14.74
CA ALA A 165 -1.19 4.25 -14.88
C ALA A 165 -1.10 5.75 -15.24
N GLY A 166 -2.15 6.54 -15.00
CA GLY A 166 -2.14 7.98 -15.31
C GLY A 166 -1.22 8.84 -14.44
N LEU A 167 -0.69 8.29 -13.34
CA LEU A 167 0.11 9.02 -12.36
C LEU A 167 1.36 8.22 -11.93
N PRO A 168 2.58 8.76 -12.15
CA PRO A 168 3.82 8.11 -11.71
C PRO A 168 3.97 8.18 -10.18
N THR A 169 4.42 7.08 -9.57
CA THR A 169 4.73 6.95 -8.12
C THR A 169 3.64 7.41 -7.16
N CYS A 170 2.37 7.40 -7.58
CA CYS A 170 1.28 7.88 -6.73
C CYS A 170 0.69 6.77 -5.85
N ASN A 171 0.45 7.09 -4.59
CA ASN A 171 -0.32 6.27 -3.66
C ASN A 171 -1.43 7.15 -3.09
N ALA A 172 -2.65 6.65 -2.98
CA ALA A 172 -3.76 7.42 -2.45
C ALA A 172 -4.45 6.71 -1.27
N ASN A 173 -4.99 7.51 -0.35
CA ASN A 173 -5.76 7.08 0.81
C ASN A 173 -6.96 8.02 1.02
N ILE A 174 -8.11 7.47 1.40
CA ILE A 174 -9.29 8.24 1.81
C ILE A 174 -9.46 8.18 3.32
N GLN A 175 -9.53 9.35 3.95
CA GLN A 175 -9.80 9.55 5.36
C GLN A 175 -11.26 9.99 5.51
N ARG A 176 -12.17 9.01 5.60
CA ARG A 176 -13.62 9.25 5.66
C ARG A 176 -14.02 10.14 6.84
N GLU A 177 -13.42 9.93 8.00
CA GLU A 177 -13.70 10.72 9.21
C GLU A 177 -13.31 12.19 9.09
N ARG A 178 -12.30 12.50 8.27
CA ARG A 178 -11.84 13.87 8.03
C ARG A 178 -12.42 14.47 6.75
N ALA A 179 -13.23 13.70 6.02
CA ALA A 179 -13.70 14.03 4.68
C ALA A 179 -12.57 14.49 3.74
N GLU A 180 -11.44 13.77 3.78
CA GLU A 180 -10.22 14.08 3.03
C GLU A 180 -9.75 12.89 2.16
N ILE A 181 -9.17 13.19 1.01
CA ILE A 181 -8.38 12.25 0.21
C ILE A 181 -6.94 12.74 0.18
N TRP A 182 -6.01 11.85 0.50
CA TRP A 182 -4.57 12.12 0.47
C TRP A 182 -3.94 11.39 -0.72
N VAL A 183 -3.24 12.13 -1.56
CA VAL A 183 -2.52 11.59 -2.72
C VAL A 183 -1.03 11.85 -2.56
N PHE A 184 -0.29 10.82 -2.21
CA PHE A 184 1.14 10.86 -2.03
C PHE A 184 1.87 10.76 -3.38
N CYS A 185 2.84 11.64 -3.60
CA CYS A 185 3.71 11.67 -4.77
C CYS A 185 5.12 12.15 -4.39
N ASP A 186 6.08 12.04 -5.30
CA ASP A 186 7.41 12.59 -5.08
C ASP A 186 7.42 14.10 -5.42
N VAL A 187 8.21 14.90 -4.71
CA VAL A 187 8.35 16.36 -4.97
C VAL A 187 8.67 16.65 -6.44
N LEU A 188 9.42 15.78 -7.10
CA LEU A 188 9.75 15.86 -8.52
C LEU A 188 8.52 15.90 -9.43
N HIS A 189 7.46 15.17 -9.06
CA HIS A 189 6.25 15.00 -9.87
C HIS A 189 5.05 15.74 -9.28
N CYS A 190 5.18 16.36 -8.11
CA CYS A 190 4.03 16.82 -7.34
C CYS A 190 3.18 17.85 -8.10
N GLU A 191 3.78 18.75 -8.87
CA GLU A 191 3.01 19.76 -9.62
C GLU A 191 2.22 19.15 -10.78
N GLN A 192 2.83 18.21 -11.52
CA GLN A 192 2.15 17.48 -12.60
C GLN A 192 1.00 16.64 -12.05
N VAL A 193 1.24 15.95 -10.92
CA VAL A 193 0.22 15.18 -10.21
C VAL A 193 -0.92 16.09 -9.77
N GLY A 194 -0.62 17.27 -9.20
CA GLY A 194 -1.63 18.23 -8.76
C GLY A 194 -2.53 18.72 -9.91
N ARG A 195 -1.94 19.06 -11.08
CA ARG A 195 -2.72 19.42 -12.28
C ARG A 195 -3.61 18.28 -12.74
N HIS A 196 -3.05 17.08 -12.86
CA HIS A 196 -3.82 15.90 -13.28
C HIS A 196 -4.97 15.58 -12.32
N LEU A 197 -4.76 15.74 -11.00
CA LEU A 197 -5.82 15.57 -10.01
C LEU A 197 -6.95 16.59 -10.20
N LYS A 198 -6.61 17.87 -10.44
CA LYS A 198 -7.61 18.91 -10.71
C LYS A 198 -8.42 18.61 -11.97
N ASP A 199 -7.74 18.22 -13.05
CA ASP A 199 -8.37 18.00 -14.35
C ASP A 199 -9.28 16.75 -14.33
N GLU A 200 -8.76 15.60 -13.87
CA GLU A 200 -9.49 14.33 -13.86
C GLU A 200 -10.65 14.29 -12.86
N LEU A 201 -10.45 14.87 -11.67
CA LEU A 201 -11.45 14.86 -10.61
C LEU A 201 -12.35 16.09 -10.66
N ARG A 202 -12.08 17.05 -11.56
CA ARG A 202 -12.81 18.32 -11.70
C ARG A 202 -12.90 19.07 -10.37
N LEU A 203 -11.78 19.18 -9.66
CA LEU A 203 -11.74 19.76 -8.34
C LEU A 203 -11.96 21.28 -8.40
N ALA A 204 -12.80 21.79 -7.51
CA ALA A 204 -13.02 23.21 -7.31
C ALA A 204 -12.04 23.79 -6.27
N GLY A 205 -11.77 25.10 -6.36
CA GLY A 205 -10.96 25.82 -5.39
C GLY A 205 -9.47 25.42 -5.40
N ARG A 206 -8.80 25.57 -4.26
CA ARG A 206 -7.38 25.23 -4.09
C ARG A 206 -7.22 23.89 -3.41
N ILE A 207 -6.24 23.12 -3.86
CA ILE A 207 -5.73 21.93 -3.16
C ILE A 207 -4.36 22.24 -2.57
N HIS A 208 -3.98 21.49 -1.53
CA HIS A 208 -2.77 21.77 -0.74
C HIS A 208 -1.75 20.64 -0.84
N LEU A 209 -0.49 21.01 -1.01
CA LEU A 209 0.65 20.11 -1.01
C LEU A 209 1.34 20.18 0.35
N ASP A 210 1.24 19.10 1.10
CA ASP A 210 1.87 18.95 2.40
C ASP A 210 3.13 18.10 2.32
N VAL A 211 4.18 18.52 3.04
CA VAL A 211 5.36 17.72 3.29
C VAL A 211 5.47 17.40 4.78
N HIS A 212 5.82 16.15 5.08
CA HIS A 212 5.98 15.69 6.47
C HIS A 212 6.93 16.62 7.25
N ARG A 213 6.51 17.04 8.45
CA ARG A 213 7.16 18.04 9.34
C ARG A 213 7.14 19.51 8.88
N LEU A 214 6.83 19.80 7.62
CA LEU A 214 6.73 21.18 7.13
C LEU A 214 5.28 21.65 6.98
N GLY A 215 4.33 20.72 6.87
CA GLY A 215 2.95 21.04 6.57
C GLY A 215 2.79 21.53 5.14
N ASN A 216 1.82 22.41 4.93
CA ASN A 216 1.49 22.96 3.61
C ASN A 216 2.59 23.89 3.11
N ILE A 217 3.21 23.51 2.00
CA ILE A 217 4.26 24.30 1.36
C ILE A 217 3.81 24.95 0.05
N PHE A 218 2.72 24.46 -0.55
CA PHE A 218 2.27 24.89 -1.86
C PHE A 218 0.77 24.63 -2.04
N SER A 219 0.10 25.47 -2.82
CA SER A 219 -1.31 25.29 -3.17
C SER A 219 -1.55 25.68 -4.61
N MET A 220 -2.48 24.98 -5.27
CA MET A 220 -2.90 25.31 -6.63
C MET A 220 -4.39 25.22 -6.82
#